data_AF-A0A964T545-F1
#
_entry.id   AF-A0A964T545-F1
#
_cell.length_a   1.000
_cell.length_b   1.000
_cell.length_c   1.000
_cell.angle_alpha   90.00
_cell.angle_beta   90.00
_cell.angle_gamma   90.00
#
_symmetry.space_group_name_H-M   'P 1'
#
loop_
_entity.id
_entity.type
_entity.pdbx_description
1 polymer ?
#
loop_
_entity_poly.entity_id
_entity_poly.type
_entity_poly.pdbx_seq_one_letter_code
_entity_poly.pdbx_strand_id
1 'polypeptide(L)'
;MALSIKTEEADRLARELSRLTGETMTDAITQAMRERLERLRAEQEAQLDYVSRMKAFVRQRAGRYDRRPVTKREWDEAVGDTPEELGLSR
;
A
#
# COMPACT_ATOMS: atom_id res chain seq x y z
N MET A 1 -30.99 8.58 8.52
CA MET A 1 -30.65 9.75 7.69
C MET A 1 -30.77 9.37 6.22
N ALA A 2 -31.11 10.30 5.34
CA ALA A 2 -31.26 10.01 3.91
C ALA A 2 -29.98 10.37 3.14
N LEU A 3 -29.51 9.46 2.29
CA LEU A 3 -28.43 9.68 1.33
C LEU A 3 -29.07 9.92 -0.04
N SER A 4 -28.84 11.09 -0.65
CA SER A 4 -29.35 11.41 -1.98
C SER A 4 -28.21 11.38 -3.01
N ILE A 5 -28.24 10.42 -3.92
CA ILE A 5 -27.32 10.31 -5.06
C ILE A 5 -28.10 10.63 -6.34
N LYS A 6 -27.65 11.63 -7.12
CA LYS A 6 -28.39 12.18 -8.27
C LYS A 6 -27.67 11.94 -9.60
N THR A 7 -27.19 10.73 -9.82
CA THR A 7 -26.56 10.33 -11.08
C THR A 7 -27.30 9.14 -11.68
N GLU A 8 -27.51 9.16 -13.00
CA GLU A 8 -28.17 8.05 -13.71
C GLU A 8 -27.40 6.73 -13.59
N GLU A 9 -26.08 6.82 -13.55
CA GLU A 9 -25.20 5.67 -13.36
C GLU A 9 -25.43 4.99 -12.00
N ALA A 10 -25.51 5.76 -10.92
CA ALA A 10 -25.73 5.19 -9.59
C ALA A 10 -27.11 4.53 -9.45
N ASP A 11 -28.16 5.15 -10.02
CA ASP A 11 -29.49 4.53 -10.05
C ASP A 11 -29.50 3.22 -10.85
N ARG A 12 -28.84 3.19 -12.02
CA ARG A 12 -28.71 1.99 -12.85
C ARG A 12 -27.99 0.86 -12.10
N LEU A 13 -26.84 1.16 -11.52
CA LEU A 13 -26.04 0.19 -10.76
C LEU A 13 -26.81 -0.33 -9.54
N ALA A 14 -27.48 0.55 -8.79
CA ALA A 14 -28.30 0.16 -7.64
C ALA A 14 -29.45 -0.78 -8.03
N ARG A 15 -30.16 -0.49 -9.13
CA ARG A 15 -31.25 -1.33 -9.63
C ARG A 15 -30.76 -2.67 -10.17
N GLU A 16 -29.61 -2.68 -10.83
CA GLU A 16 -29.00 -3.91 -11.31
C GLU A 16 -28.57 -4.79 -10.13
N LEU A 17 -27.85 -4.23 -9.16
CA LEU A 17 -27.40 -4.94 -7.99
C LEU A 17 -28.56 -5.53 -7.20
N SER A 18 -29.58 -4.72 -6.89
CA SER A 18 -30.81 -5.17 -6.19
C SER A 18 -31.53 -6.30 -6.93
N ARG A 19 -31.61 -6.25 -8.27
CA ARG A 19 -32.22 -7.33 -9.07
C ARG A 19 -31.41 -8.61 -9.04
N LEU A 20 -30.08 -8.51 -9.06
CA LEU A 20 -29.19 -9.67 -9.04
C LEU A 20 -29.12 -10.34 -7.66
N THR A 21 -29.16 -9.55 -6.57
CA THR A 21 -29.09 -10.08 -5.20
C THR A 21 -30.45 -10.45 -4.63
N GLY A 22 -31.54 -9.90 -5.18
CA GLY A 22 -32.89 -10.04 -4.63
C GLY A 22 -33.13 -9.18 -3.37
N GLU A 23 -32.18 -8.30 -3.03
CA GLU A 23 -32.26 -7.39 -1.88
C GLU A 23 -32.96 -6.09 -2.25
N THR A 24 -33.35 -5.29 -1.26
CA THR A 24 -33.81 -3.92 -1.51
C THR A 24 -32.65 -3.06 -2.04
N MET A 25 -32.95 -2.00 -2.81
CA MET A 25 -31.90 -1.07 -3.27
C MET A 25 -31.06 -0.52 -2.12
N THR A 26 -31.69 -0.25 -0.97
CA THR A 26 -30.97 0.25 0.22
C THR A 26 -30.01 -0.79 0.78
N ASP A 27 -30.46 -2.04 0.91
CA ASP A 27 -29.62 -3.12 1.45
C ASP A 27 -28.46 -3.44 0.51
N ALA A 28 -28.76 -3.59 -0.78
CA ALA A 28 -27.78 -3.85 -1.83
C ALA A 28 -26.66 -2.80 -1.86
N ILE A 29 -27.02 -1.50 -1.87
CA ILE A 29 -26.03 -0.41 -1.86
C ILE A 29 -25.26 -0.39 -0.54
N THR A 30 -25.95 -0.60 0.60
CA THR A 30 -25.31 -0.59 1.92
C THR A 30 -24.27 -1.71 2.03
N GLN A 31 -24.61 -2.90 1.54
CA GLN A 31 -23.71 -4.05 1.54
C GLN A 31 -22.52 -3.84 0.60
N ALA A 32 -22.75 -3.35 -0.62
CA ALA A 32 -21.68 -3.04 -1.56
C ALA A 32 -20.69 -1.98 -1.00
N MET A 33 -21.20 -0.94 -0.34
CA MET A 33 -20.36 0.06 0.32
C MET A 33 -19.57 -0.55 1.49
N ARG A 34 -20.21 -1.40 2.30
CA ARG A 34 -19.55 -2.10 3.42
C ARG A 34 -18.39 -2.96 2.93
N GLU A 35 -18.63 -3.78 1.91
CA GLU A 35 -17.60 -4.65 1.33
C GLU A 35 -16.46 -3.86 0.72
N ARG A 36 -16.74 -2.74 0.03
CA ARG A 36 -15.69 -1.89 -0.52
C ARG A 36 -14.86 -1.26 0.59
N LEU A 37 -15.49 -0.77 1.66
CA LEU A 37 -14.79 -0.22 2.81
C LEU A 37 -13.95 -1.28 3.54
N GLU A 38 -14.45 -2.50 3.68
CA GLU A 38 -13.73 -3.61 4.29
C GLU A 38 -12.48 -3.98 3.49
N ARG A 39 -12.59 -4.12 2.16
CA ARG A 39 -11.41 -4.36 1.30
C ARG A 39 -10.35 -3.27 1.44
N LEU A 40 -10.76 -2.00 1.42
CA LEU A 40 -9.82 -0.88 1.55
C LEU A 40 -9.16 -0.83 2.94
N ARG A 41 -9.90 -1.16 4.00
CA ARG A 41 -9.35 -1.24 5.37
C ARG A 41 -8.35 -2.38 5.49
N ALA A 42 -8.66 -3.55 4.94
CA ALA A 42 -7.76 -4.71 4.95
C ALA A 42 -6.45 -4.42 4.17
N GLU A 43 -6.54 -3.77 3.01
CA GLU A 43 -5.38 -3.31 2.24
C GLU A 43 -4.50 -2.34 3.07
N GLN A 44 -5.13 -1.37 3.74
CA GLN A 44 -4.43 -0.41 4.58
C GLN A 44 -3.78 -1.08 5.80
N GLU A 45 -4.47 -2.02 6.45
CA GLU A 45 -3.95 -2.77 7.59
C GLU A 45 -2.75 -3.64 7.18
N ALA A 46 -2.83 -4.34 6.05
CA ALA A 46 -1.72 -5.11 5.52
C ALA A 46 -0.49 -4.23 5.23
N GLN A 47 -0.69 -3.02 4.71
CA GLN A 47 0.39 -2.06 4.50
C GLN A 47 1.01 -1.58 5.83
N LEU A 48 0.17 -1.24 6.82
CA LEU A 48 0.64 -0.83 8.15
C LEU A 48 1.38 -1.94 8.88
N ASP A 49 0.92 -3.18 8.75
CA ASP A 49 1.60 -4.37 9.24
C ASP A 49 2.99 -4.52 8.60
N TYR A 50 3.10 -4.38 7.27
CA TYR A 50 4.40 -4.44 6.59
C TYR A 50 5.39 -3.39 7.12
N VAL A 51 4.97 -2.13 7.24
CA VAL A 51 5.82 -1.05 7.78
C VAL A 51 6.21 -1.32 9.23
N SER A 52 5.28 -1.83 10.04
CA SER A 52 5.52 -2.15 11.45
C SER A 52 6.50 -3.31 11.60
N ARG A 53 6.34 -4.39 10.82
CA ARG A 53 7.27 -5.51 10.75
C ARG A 53 8.66 -5.08 10.30
N MET A 54 8.75 -4.22 9.28
CA MET A 54 10.02 -3.65 8.81
C MET A 54 10.73 -2.86 9.93
N LYS A 55 9.99 -1.97 10.62
CA LYS A 55 10.52 -1.20 11.75
C LYS A 55 10.99 -2.11 12.89
N ALA A 56 10.23 -3.14 13.23
CA ALA A 56 10.60 -4.12 14.26
C ALA A 56 11.86 -4.90 13.87
N PHE A 57 11.94 -5.36 12.61
CA PHE A 57 13.10 -6.05 12.07
C PHE A 57 14.37 -5.21 12.14
N VAL A 58 14.29 -3.94 11.72
CA VAL A 58 15.40 -2.98 11.79
C VAL A 58 15.79 -2.72 13.24
N ARG A 59 14.83 -2.45 14.14
CA ARG A 59 15.11 -2.18 15.56
C ARG A 59 15.85 -3.34 16.23
N GLN A 60 15.48 -4.58 15.92
CA GLN A 60 16.13 -5.78 16.47
C GLN A 60 17.60 -5.92 16.05
N ARG A 61 17.97 -5.40 14.87
CA ARG A 61 19.30 -5.57 14.26
C ARG A 61 20.15 -4.30 14.27
N ALA A 62 19.55 -3.15 14.56
CA ALA A 62 20.20 -1.84 14.46
C ALA A 62 21.47 -1.71 15.31
N GLY A 63 21.59 -2.45 16.41
CA GLY A 63 22.79 -2.47 17.27
C GLY A 63 23.89 -3.43 16.81
N ARG A 64 23.65 -4.27 15.79
CA ARG A 64 24.65 -5.22 15.26
C ARG A 64 25.57 -4.62 14.21
N TYR A 65 25.18 -3.47 13.63
CA TYR A 65 25.88 -2.85 12.51
C TYR A 65 26.23 -1.41 12.86
N ASP A 66 27.40 -0.95 12.43
CA ASP A 66 27.70 0.48 12.39
C ASP A 66 26.82 1.12 11.31
N ARG A 67 26.05 2.15 11.71
CA ARG A 67 25.08 2.84 10.85
C ARG A 67 25.49 4.28 10.57
N ARG A 68 26.74 4.65 10.84
CA ARG A 68 27.27 5.95 10.41
C ARG A 68 27.22 6.06 8.89
N PRO A 69 27.08 7.27 8.33
CA PRO A 69 27.21 7.48 6.90
C PRO A 69 28.54 6.89 6.39
N VAL A 70 28.48 6.09 5.33
CA VAL A 70 29.65 5.60 4.61
C VAL A 70 30.24 6.73 3.76
N THR A 71 31.56 6.82 3.74
CA THR A 71 32.27 7.73 2.84
C THR A 71 32.24 7.19 1.41
N LYS A 72 32.44 8.07 0.43
CA LYS A 72 32.55 7.66 -0.97
C LYS A 72 33.62 6.59 -1.17
N ARG A 73 34.81 6.76 -0.57
CA ARG A 73 35.90 5.79 -0.66
C ARG A 73 35.52 4.42 -0.08
N GLU A 74 34.92 4.38 1.10
CA GLU A 74 34.47 3.12 1.71
C GLU A 74 33.40 2.42 0.87
N TRP A 75 32.53 3.19 0.21
CA TRP A 75 31.56 2.66 -0.74
C TRP A 75 32.26 2.07 -1.97
N ASP A 76 33.12 2.85 -2.63
CA ASP A 76 33.88 2.46 -3.83
C ASP A 76 34.71 1.18 -3.58
N GLU A 77 35.40 1.09 -2.43
CA GLU A 77 36.13 -0.11 -1.99
C GLU A 77 35.23 -1.32 -1.76
N ALA A 78 34.00 -1.12 -1.25
CA ALA A 78 33.07 -2.21 -0.95
C ALA A 78 32.33 -2.74 -2.19
N VAL A 79 32.05 -1.89 -3.18
CA VAL A 79 31.36 -2.30 -4.41
C VAL A 79 32.32 -2.85 -5.48
N GLY A 80 33.62 -2.59 -5.36
CA GLY A 80 34.62 -3.04 -6.35
C GLY A 80 34.52 -2.33 -7.70
N ASP A 81 33.86 -1.17 -7.71
CA ASP A 81 33.70 -0.30 -8.86
C ASP A 81 34.63 0.89 -8.67
N THR A 82 35.94 0.66 -8.69
CA THR A 82 36.87 1.78 -8.74
C THR A 82 36.74 2.49 -10.10
N PRO A 83 36.87 3.82 -10.18
CA PRO A 83 36.88 4.54 -11.45
C PRO A 83 37.90 4.00 -12.47
N GLU A 84 39.00 3.41 -11.98
CA GLU A 84 39.96 2.69 -12.81
C GLU A 84 39.40 1.37 -13.40
N GLU A 85 38.67 0.56 -12.63
CA GLU A 85 38.10 -0.71 -13.09
C GLU A 85 36.90 -0.53 -14.04
N LEU A 86 36.13 0.55 -13.86
CA LEU A 86 35.00 0.89 -14.73
C LEU A 86 35.40 1.64 -16.01
N GLY A 87 36.69 1.94 -16.22
CA GLY A 87 37.15 2.71 -17.39
C GLY A 87 36.59 4.14 -17.44
N LEU A 88 36.21 4.69 -16.29
CA LEU A 88 35.65 6.05 -16.13
C LEU A 88 36.71 7.07 -15.68
N SER A 89 37.95 6.62 -15.44
CA SER A 89 39.09 7.52 -15.27
C SER A 89 39.42 8.19 -16.61
N ARG A 90 39.54 9.53 -16.60
CA ARG A 90 39.61 10.43 -17.77
C ARG A 90 40.46 9.94 -18.94
#